data_AF-A0AAQ3KF59-F1
#
_entry.id   AF-A0AAQ3KF59-F1
#
_cell.length_a   1.000
_cell.length_b   1.000
_cell.length_c   1.000
_cell.angle_alpha   90.00
_cell.angle_beta   90.00
_cell.angle_gamma   90.00
#
_symmetry.space_group_name_H-M   'P 1'
#
loop_
_entity.id
_entity.type
_entity.pdbx_description
1 polymer ?
#
loop_
_entity_poly.entity_id
_entity_poly.type
_entity_poly.pdbx_seq_one_letter_code
_entity_poly.pdbx_strand_id
1 'polypeptide(L)'
;MLVNEAQAAAASDQQSPLLSDTRGKHRILAEVKRLEQEARSLEEELEELDRMEKVSSTLEEFLLQVESKPDPLLPETRGPTNSSWEIWFEGPQEMQGCRCWIL
;
A
#
# COMPACT_ATOMS: atom_id res chain seq x y z
N MET A 1 -46.86 -34.01 64.60
CA MET A 1 -46.46 -35.42 64.51
C MET A 1 -46.71 -35.85 63.06
N LEU A 2 -45.64 -36.32 62.38
CA LEU A 2 -45.61 -37.04 61.10
C LEU A 2 -45.80 -36.24 59.78
N VAL A 3 -44.64 -35.75 59.31
CA VAL A 3 -44.04 -35.86 57.97
C VAL A 3 -44.72 -36.84 56.98
N ASN A 4 -44.90 -36.41 55.71
CA ASN A 4 -44.43 -37.17 54.54
C ASN A 4 -44.41 -36.35 53.24
N GLU A 5 -43.31 -36.49 52.51
CA GLU A 5 -42.89 -35.80 51.30
C GLU A 5 -43.31 -36.53 50.00
N ALA A 6 -43.16 -35.78 48.90
CA ALA A 6 -42.84 -36.20 47.53
C ALA A 6 -43.92 -36.87 46.66
N GLN A 7 -44.34 -36.14 45.61
CA GLN A 7 -44.03 -36.59 44.25
C GLN A 7 -44.07 -35.46 43.22
N ALA A 8 -42.97 -35.37 42.47
CA ALA A 8 -42.69 -34.42 41.42
C ALA A 8 -43.42 -34.78 40.12
N ALA A 9 -44.10 -33.80 39.53
CA ALA A 9 -44.43 -33.80 38.11
C ALA A 9 -43.59 -32.70 37.45
N ALA A 10 -42.46 -33.10 36.89
CA ALA A 10 -41.54 -32.22 36.18
C ALA A 10 -42.23 -31.64 34.94
N ALA A 11 -42.62 -30.37 35.03
CA ALA A 11 -42.91 -29.52 33.90
C ALA A 11 -41.95 -28.33 33.99
N SER A 12 -40.84 -28.38 33.26
CA SER A 12 -40.25 -27.17 32.67
C SER A 12 -39.12 -27.52 31.70
N ASP A 13 -39.06 -26.68 30.68
CA ASP A 13 -37.89 -26.35 29.88
C ASP A 13 -37.39 -27.40 28.90
N GLN A 14 -38.06 -27.42 27.73
CA GLN A 14 -37.31 -27.37 26.49
C GLN A 14 -36.48 -26.07 26.44
N GLN A 15 -35.37 -26.03 27.18
CA GLN A 15 -34.30 -25.08 26.92
C GLN A 15 -33.53 -25.63 25.73
N SER A 16 -33.98 -25.28 24.51
CA SER A 16 -33.05 -25.24 23.39
C SER A 16 -31.88 -24.36 23.86
N PRO A 17 -30.62 -24.84 23.80
CA PRO A 17 -29.51 -23.97 24.11
C PRO A 17 -29.61 -22.83 23.11
N LEU A 18 -30.00 -21.65 23.60
CA LEU A 18 -29.82 -20.41 22.88
C LEU A 18 -28.36 -20.47 22.44
N LEU A 19 -28.15 -20.72 21.15
CA LEU A 19 -26.86 -20.55 20.50
C LEU A 19 -26.52 -19.11 20.79
N SER A 20 -25.78 -18.90 21.87
CA SER A 20 -25.38 -17.57 22.31
C SER A 20 -24.77 -16.93 21.08
N ASP A 21 -25.32 -15.78 20.67
CA ASP A 21 -24.98 -15.04 19.46
C ASP A 21 -23.56 -14.45 19.59
N THR A 22 -22.60 -15.35 19.75
CA THR A 22 -21.17 -15.11 19.84
C THR A 22 -20.66 -14.72 18.47
N ARG A 23 -21.30 -15.15 17.39
CA ARG A 23 -20.97 -14.75 16.02
C ARG A 23 -21.09 -13.23 15.84
N GLY A 24 -22.17 -12.62 16.36
CA GLY A 24 -22.32 -11.17 16.38
C GLY A 24 -21.23 -10.48 17.22
N LYS A 25 -20.95 -11.00 18.41
CA LYS A 25 -19.93 -10.44 19.33
C LYS A 25 -18.52 -10.46 18.75
N HIS A 26 -18.09 -11.58 18.16
CA HIS A 26 -16.76 -11.67 17.53
C HIS A 26 -16.63 -10.72 16.34
N ARG A 27 -17.69 -10.56 15.54
CA ARG A 27 -17.71 -9.60 14.43
C ARG A 27 -17.54 -8.18 14.93
N ILE A 28 -18.30 -7.77 15.96
CA ILE A 28 -18.19 -6.44 16.55
C ILE A 28 -16.78 -6.21 17.10
N LEU A 29 -16.23 -7.18 17.83
CA LEU A 29 -14.89 -7.07 18.38
C LEU A 29 -13.81 -6.96 17.29
N ALA A 30 -13.96 -7.67 16.17
CA ALA A 30 -13.04 -7.57 15.05
C ALA A 30 -13.07 -6.19 14.41
N GLU A 31 -14.26 -5.61 14.20
CA GLU A 31 -14.39 -4.25 13.68
C GLU A 31 -13.81 -3.20 14.65
N VAL A 32 -14.06 -3.35 15.95
CA VAL A 32 -13.46 -2.47 16.97
C VAL A 32 -11.94 -2.54 16.90
N LYS A 33 -11.35 -3.75 16.88
CA LYS A 33 -9.89 -3.91 16.77
C LYS A 33 -9.33 -3.33 15.49
N ARG A 34 -10.06 -3.45 14.37
CA ARG A 34 -9.67 -2.87 13.08
C ARG A 34 -9.63 -1.34 13.18
N LEU A 35 -10.67 -0.72 13.72
CA LEU A 35 -10.74 0.73 13.92
C LEU A 35 -9.68 1.22 14.91
N GLU A 36 -9.42 0.48 15.99
CA GLU A 36 -8.34 0.81 16.92
C GLU A 36 -6.96 0.77 16.26
N GLN A 37 -6.70 -0.19 15.36
CA GLN A 37 -5.45 -0.24 14.61
C GLN A 37 -5.35 0.91 13.59
N GLU A 38 -6.45 1.23 12.92
CA GLU A 38 -6.51 2.35 11.97
C GLU A 38 -6.26 3.69 12.69
N ALA A 39 -6.87 3.88 13.87
CA ALA A 39 -6.62 5.05 14.70
C ALA A 39 -5.15 5.18 15.11
N ARG A 40 -4.53 4.09 15.56
CA ARG A 40 -3.09 4.09 15.88
C ARG A 40 -2.22 4.43 14.68
N SER A 41 -2.51 3.85 13.52
CA SER A 41 -1.77 4.15 12.27
C SER A 41 -1.83 5.64 11.94
N LEU A 42 -3.02 6.23 12.03
CA LEU A 42 -3.21 7.66 11.73
C LEU A 42 -2.52 8.55 12.77
N GLU A 43 -2.51 8.18 14.05
CA GLU A 43 -1.78 8.90 15.09
C GLU A 43 -0.27 8.87 14.84
N GLU A 44 0.28 7.72 14.44
CA GLU A 44 1.69 7.57 14.06
C GLU A 44 2.04 8.42 12.82
N GLU A 45 1.22 8.35 11.77
CA GLU A 45 1.40 9.15 10.55
C GLU A 45 1.35 10.67 10.82
N LEU A 46 0.45 11.12 11.71
CA LEU A 46 0.38 12.52 12.12
C LEU A 46 1.63 12.95 12.88
N GLU A 47 2.18 12.09 13.73
CA GLU A 47 3.43 12.38 14.43
C GLU A 47 4.62 12.45 13.47
N GLU A 48 4.67 11.61 12.44
CA GLU A 48 5.66 11.70 11.37
C GLU A 48 5.53 13.03 10.61
N LEU A 49 4.31 13.40 10.20
CA LEU A 49 4.03 14.66 9.48
C LEU A 49 4.44 15.90 10.28
N ASP A 50 4.26 15.91 11.60
CA ASP A 50 4.67 17.03 12.47
C ASP A 50 6.21 17.16 12.54
N ARG A 51 6.92 16.05 12.40
CA ARG A 51 8.38 16.00 12.37
C ARG A 51 8.98 16.29 10.99
N MET A 52 8.17 16.28 9.92
CA MET A 52 8.65 16.51 8.56
C MET A 52 9.10 17.97 8.37
N GLU A 53 10.18 18.14 7.61
CA GLU A 53 10.64 19.46 7.22
C GLU A 53 9.73 20.12 6.19
N LYS A 54 9.87 21.44 6.03
CA LYS A 54 9.10 22.19 5.04
C LYS A 54 9.46 21.71 3.64
N VAL A 55 8.44 21.45 2.83
CA VAL A 55 8.61 21.09 1.42
C VAL A 55 9.47 22.14 0.68
N SER A 56 9.36 23.43 1.04
CA SER A 56 10.15 24.49 0.43
C SER A 56 11.66 24.31 0.58
N SER A 57 12.14 23.88 1.76
CA SER A 57 13.59 23.68 1.99
C SER A 57 14.08 22.41 1.30
N THR A 58 13.34 21.31 1.45
CA THR A 58 13.69 20.04 0.80
C THR A 58 13.69 20.15 -0.73
N LEU A 59 12.76 20.93 -1.30
CA LEU A 59 12.69 21.15 -2.73
C LEU A 59 13.87 21.99 -3.26
N GLU A 60 14.30 23.02 -2.53
CA GLU A 60 15.46 23.83 -2.92
C GLU A 60 16.74 22.97 -2.95
N GLU A 61 16.95 22.14 -1.93
CA GLU A 61 18.08 21.20 -1.91
C GLU A 61 18.01 20.19 -3.05
N PHE A 62 16.83 19.65 -3.33
CA PHE A 62 16.62 18.72 -4.43
C PHE A 62 16.94 19.36 -5.79
N LEU A 63 16.46 20.59 -6.04
CA LEU A 63 16.74 21.31 -7.27
C LEU A 63 18.24 21.56 -7.44
N LEU A 64 18.94 21.97 -6.38
CA LEU A 64 20.40 22.13 -6.40
C LEU A 64 21.11 20.83 -6.80
N GLN A 65 20.65 19.67 -6.29
CA GLN A 65 21.23 18.37 -6.66
C GLN A 65 20.97 18.04 -8.13
N VAL A 66 19.74 18.23 -8.62
CA VAL A 66 19.36 17.96 -10.01
C VAL A 66 20.11 18.86 -10.98
N GLU A 67 20.28 20.14 -10.66
CA GLU A 67 20.98 21.11 -11.50
C GLU A 67 22.50 20.96 -11.45
N SER A 68 23.05 20.33 -10.40
CA SER A 68 24.51 20.21 -10.21
C SER A 68 25.22 19.41 -11.31
N LYS A 69 24.52 18.46 -11.96
CA LYS A 69 25.08 17.59 -12.99
C LYS A 69 24.15 17.54 -14.21
N PRO A 70 24.63 17.92 -15.41
CA PRO A 70 23.81 17.87 -16.61
C PRO A 70 23.46 16.41 -16.94
N ASP A 71 22.18 16.18 -17.25
CA ASP A 71 21.69 14.88 -17.69
C ASP A 71 22.16 14.62 -19.13
N PRO A 72 22.91 13.53 -19.39
CA PRO A 72 23.39 13.20 -20.73
C PRO A 72 22.26 12.86 -21.73
N LEU A 73 21.05 12.58 -21.24
CA LEU A 73 19.87 12.30 -22.07
C LEU A 73 19.06 13.57 -22.38
N LEU A 74 19.39 14.70 -21.77
CA LEU A 74 18.72 15.97 -22.04
C LEU A 74 19.54 16.83 -23.03
N PRO A 75 18.88 17.54 -23.98
CA PRO A 75 19.55 18.33 -25.02
C PRO A 75 20.43 19.48 -24.51
N GLU A 76 20.36 19.82 -23.23
CA GLU A 76 21.12 20.91 -22.60
C GLU A 76 22.48 20.45 -22.06
N THR A 77 23.16 19.53 -22.75
CA THR A 77 24.56 19.25 -22.43
C THR A 77 25.44 20.34 -23.06
N ARG A 78 25.97 21.23 -22.22
CA ARG A 78 27.08 22.12 -22.61
C ARG A 78 28.36 21.29 -22.74
N GLY A 79 28.47 20.54 -23.82
CA GLY A 79 29.63 19.71 -24.17
C GLY A 79 29.66 19.42 -25.66
N PRO A 80 30.82 19.06 -26.23
CA PRO A 80 30.89 18.66 -27.63
C PRO A 80 29.96 17.46 -27.85
N THR A 81 29.10 17.55 -28.88
CA THR A 81 28.21 16.46 -29.31
C THR A 81 29.03 15.18 -29.46
N ASN A 82 28.80 14.21 -28.59
CA ASN A 82 29.53 12.95 -28.63
C ASN A 82 28.91 12.07 -29.72
N SER A 83 29.52 12.09 -30.90
CA SER A 83 29.06 11.35 -32.10
C SER A 83 28.91 9.84 -31.89
N SER A 84 29.50 9.26 -30.84
CA SER A 84 29.32 7.84 -30.52
C SER A 84 27.94 7.51 -29.94
N TRP A 85 27.19 8.51 -29.45
CA TRP A 85 25.81 8.33 -28.96
C TRP A 85 24.78 8.32 -30.08
N GLU A 86 25.08 8.96 -31.22
CA GLU A 86 24.24 8.89 -32.42
C GLU A 86 23.99 7.43 -32.84
N ILE A 87 24.95 6.53 -32.63
CA ILE A 87 24.82 5.09 -32.96
C ILE A 87 23.69 4.39 -32.15
N TRP A 88 23.37 4.88 -30.94
CA TRP A 88 22.32 4.30 -30.10
C TRP A 88 20.95 4.93 -30.33
N PHE A 89 20.90 6.14 -30.89
CA PHE A 89 19.67 6.89 -31.16
C PHE A 89 19.30 6.97 -32.65
N GLU A 90 20.21 6.60 -33.55
CA GLU A 90 19.86 6.25 -34.92
C GLU A 90 18.95 5.03 -34.86
N GLY A 91 17.73 5.19 -35.39
CA GLY A 91 16.87 4.04 -35.70
C GLY A 91 17.62 3.03 -36.56
N PRO A 92 17.12 1.80 -36.74
CA PRO A 92 17.80 0.78 -37.53
C PRO A 92 18.32 1.41 -38.80
N GLN A 93 19.66 1.49 -38.96
CA GLN A 93 20.22 2.02 -40.20
C GLN A 93 19.54 1.20 -41.28
N GLU A 94 18.73 1.85 -42.12
CA GLU A 94 18.23 1.26 -43.34
C GLU A 94 19.49 0.97 -44.17
N MET A 95 20.15 -0.15 -43.84
CA MET A 95 21.06 -0.82 -44.72
C MET A 95 20.19 -1.06 -45.92
N GLN A 96 20.43 -0.27 -46.98
CA GLN A 96 19.76 -0.39 -48.27
C GLN A 96 19.42 -1.85 -48.48
N GLY A 97 18.12 -2.16 -48.35
CA GLY A 97 17.65 -3.52 -48.16
C GLY A 97 18.38 -4.45 -49.12
N CYS A 98 19.00 -5.50 -48.57
CA CYS A 98 19.68 -6.50 -49.38
C CYS A 98 18.80 -6.86 -50.58
N ARG A 99 19.29 -6.68 -51.82
CA ARG A 99 18.61 -7.11 -53.05
C ARG A 99 18.66 -8.64 -53.23
N CYS A 100 18.68 -9.39 -52.13
CA CYS A 100 18.60 -10.83 -52.18
C CYS A 100 17.13 -11.22 -52.41
N TRP A 101 16.87 -11.79 -53.58
CA TRP A 101 15.63 -12.50 -53.83
C TRP A 101 15.66 -13.78 -52.99
N ILE A 102 14.76 -13.86 -52.01
CA ILE A 102 14.51 -15.13 -51.32
C ILE A 102 13.89 -16.06 -52.36
N LEU A 103 14.60 -17.15 -52.66
CA LEU A 103 14.11 -18.28 -53.45
C LEU A 103 13.14 -19.12 -52.63
#